data_AF-A0A6G1HCY7-F1
#
_entry.id   AF-A0A6G1HCY7-F1
#
_cell.length_a   1.000
_cell.length_b   1.000
_cell.length_c   1.000
_cell.angle_alpha   90.00
_cell.angle_beta   90.00
_cell.angle_gamma   90.00
#
_symmetry.space_group_name_H-M   'P 1'
#
loop_
_entity.id
_entity.type
_entity.pdbx_description
1 polymer ?
#
loop_
_entity_poly.entity_id
_entity_poly.type
_entity_poly.pdbx_seq_one_letter_code
_entity_poly.pdbx_strand_id
1 'polypeptide(L)'
;PPSGGGSASKPQVGSEEWHKVRRDNHKEGKESPMLQSENEVTYNIAVERRRRETINEGINELAKIVPGCEKNKGSILQRAVQFITQLKENESQNIEKWTLEKLLTEQAINELSSSVDKHRQECTRAWEEVEKWK
;
A
#
# COMPACT_ATOMS: atom_id res chain seq x y z
N PRO A 1 -14.68 30.00 -39.55
CA PRO A 1 -13.78 29.32 -38.60
C PRO A 1 -13.81 29.99 -37.21
N PRO A 2 -14.25 29.32 -36.12
CA PRO A 2 -14.21 29.90 -34.79
C PRO A 2 -12.92 29.54 -34.05
N SER A 3 -12.38 30.52 -33.32
CA SER A 3 -11.15 30.47 -32.53
C SER A 3 -11.35 29.70 -31.21
N GLY A 4 -10.36 28.88 -30.87
CA GLY A 4 -10.37 27.99 -29.70
C GLY A 4 -10.22 28.71 -28.36
N GLY A 5 -11.08 28.34 -27.40
CA GLY A 5 -10.96 28.71 -26.00
C GLY A 5 -9.88 27.88 -25.30
N GLY A 6 -8.87 28.56 -24.77
CA GLY A 6 -7.81 27.94 -23.96
C GLY A 6 -8.34 27.55 -22.59
N SER A 7 -8.33 26.25 -22.30
CA SER A 7 -8.52 25.67 -20.98
C SER A 7 -7.35 26.03 -20.07
N ALA A 8 -7.52 26.98 -19.14
CA ALA A 8 -6.55 27.21 -18.08
C ALA A 8 -6.49 25.97 -17.17
N SER A 9 -5.41 25.20 -17.30
CA SER A 9 -5.12 24.02 -16.49
C SER A 9 -4.87 24.41 -15.03
N LYS A 10 -5.63 23.81 -14.11
CA LYS A 10 -5.46 24.03 -12.66
C LYS A 10 -4.06 23.58 -12.24
N PRO A 11 -3.34 24.36 -11.41
CA PRO A 11 -1.98 24.01 -10.99
C PRO A 11 -1.96 22.72 -10.16
N GLN A 12 -0.90 21.93 -10.34
CA GLN A 12 -0.69 20.64 -9.68
C GLN A 12 -0.60 20.78 -8.15
N VAL A 13 -1.34 19.96 -7.41
CA VAL A 13 -1.35 19.98 -5.93
C VAL A 13 0.06 19.76 -5.38
N GLY A 14 0.53 20.70 -4.55
CA GLY A 14 1.87 20.67 -3.95
C GLY A 14 2.97 21.38 -4.75
N SER A 15 2.67 21.88 -5.95
CA SER A 15 3.62 22.73 -6.68
C SER A 15 3.77 24.11 -6.05
N GLU A 16 4.88 24.80 -6.33
CA GLU A 16 5.15 26.14 -5.81
C GLU A 16 4.09 27.16 -6.28
N GLU A 17 3.59 26.99 -7.50
CA GLU A 17 2.48 27.76 -8.07
C GLU A 17 1.16 27.49 -7.33
N TRP A 18 0.88 26.24 -6.96
CA TRP A 18 -0.30 25.89 -6.16
C TRP A 18 -0.24 26.52 -4.77
N HIS A 19 0.92 26.49 -4.11
CA HIS A 19 1.13 27.15 -2.82
C HIS A 19 1.03 28.68 -2.91
N LYS A 20 1.51 29.28 -4.00
CA LYS A 20 1.40 30.73 -4.25
C LYS A 20 -0.06 31.15 -4.45
N VAL A 21 -0.80 30.50 -5.36
CA VAL A 21 -2.22 30.79 -5.60
C VAL A 21 -3.05 30.64 -4.32
N ARG A 22 -2.76 29.61 -3.52
CA ARG A 22 -3.45 29.39 -2.24
C ARG A 22 -3.12 30.46 -1.19
N ARG A 23 -1.88 30.95 -1.14
CA ARG A 23 -1.46 32.04 -0.24
C ARG A 23 -2.08 33.37 -0.66
N ASP A 24 -2.05 33.68 -1.94
CA ASP A 24 -2.58 34.94 -2.49
C ASP A 24 -4.10 35.01 -2.29
N ASN A 25 -4.85 33.95 -2.62
CA ASN A 25 -6.29 33.86 -2.36
C ASN A 25 -6.64 33.96 -0.86
N HIS A 26 -5.79 33.44 0.01
CA HIS A 26 -6.01 33.49 1.46
C HIS A 26 -5.58 34.84 2.08
N LYS A 27 -4.71 35.59 1.42
CA LYS A 27 -4.25 36.92 1.87
C LYS A 27 -5.26 38.01 1.51
N GLU A 28 -5.82 37.96 0.30
CA GLU A 28 -6.85 38.90 -0.16
C GLU A 28 -8.11 38.88 0.73
N GLY A 29 -8.48 37.70 1.27
CA GLY A 29 -9.60 37.57 2.22
C GLY A 29 -9.34 38.12 3.63
N LYS A 30 -8.13 38.60 3.96
CA LYS A 30 -7.76 38.99 5.35
C LYS A 30 -7.49 40.49 5.55
N GLU A 31 -7.45 41.31 4.50
CA GLU A 31 -7.04 42.72 4.61
C GLU A 31 -8.19 43.74 4.78
N SER A 32 -9.45 43.32 4.96
CA SER A 32 -10.57 44.22 5.31
C SER A 32 -10.96 44.15 6.79
N PRO A 33 -10.70 45.19 7.61
CA PRO A 33 -11.08 45.21 9.00
C PRO A 33 -12.53 45.71 9.18
N MET A 34 -13.34 44.93 9.88
CA MET A 34 -14.73 45.21 10.30
C MET A 34 -15.80 45.24 9.19
N LEU A 35 -16.16 44.04 8.70
CA LEU A 35 -17.50 43.57 8.35
C LEU A 35 -17.30 42.26 7.57
N GLN A 36 -17.03 41.16 8.28
CA GLN A 36 -17.16 39.84 7.64
C GLN A 36 -18.65 39.66 7.36
N SER A 37 -19.04 39.84 6.10
CA SER A 37 -20.43 39.63 5.69
C SER A 37 -20.88 38.24 6.14
N GLU A 38 -22.13 38.10 6.58
CA GLU A 38 -22.71 36.82 7.05
C GLU A 38 -22.49 35.66 6.03
N ASN A 39 -22.35 36.01 4.75
CA ASN A 39 -22.04 35.11 3.65
C ASN A 39 -20.63 34.48 3.76
N GLU A 40 -19.62 35.21 4.22
CA GLU A 40 -18.24 34.71 4.36
C GLU A 40 -18.11 33.73 5.53
N VAL A 41 -18.76 34.04 6.67
CA VAL A 41 -18.81 33.15 7.83
C VAL A 41 -19.49 31.83 7.46
N THR A 42 -20.61 31.90 6.74
CA THR A 42 -21.35 30.73 6.25
C THR A 42 -20.50 29.87 5.31
N TYR A 43 -19.76 30.50 4.38
CA TYR A 43 -18.86 29.80 3.48
C TYR A 43 -17.73 29.08 4.23
N ASN A 44 -17.07 29.76 5.17
CA ASN A 44 -16.00 29.18 5.97
C ASN A 44 -16.49 27.98 6.79
N ILE A 45 -17.70 28.05 7.35
CA ILE A 45 -18.35 26.93 8.04
C ILE A 45 -18.61 25.76 7.07
N ALA A 46 -19.13 26.04 5.88
CA ALA A 46 -19.42 25.02 4.87
C ALA A 46 -18.13 24.31 4.41
N VAL A 47 -17.06 25.07 4.17
CA VAL A 47 -15.73 24.54 3.81
C VAL A 47 -15.19 23.65 4.92
N GLU A 48 -15.21 24.12 6.18
CA GLU A 48 -14.69 23.34 7.29
C GLU A 48 -15.55 22.09 7.57
N ARG A 49 -16.87 22.18 7.39
CA ARG A 49 -17.76 21.02 7.44
C ARG A 49 -17.35 19.98 6.39
N ARG A 50 -17.12 20.39 5.15
CA ARG A 50 -16.73 19.45 4.09
C ARG A 50 -15.39 18.78 4.38
N ARG A 51 -14.41 19.53 4.90
CA ARG A 51 -13.13 18.97 5.35
C ARG A 51 -13.31 17.91 6.43
N ARG A 52 -14.16 18.18 7.42
CA ARG A 52 -14.47 17.24 8.51
C ARG A 52 -15.16 15.98 7.99
N GLU A 53 -16.09 16.11 7.05
CA GLU A 53 -16.76 14.97 6.40
C GLU A 53 -15.73 14.05 5.73
N THR A 54 -14.83 14.59 4.90
CA THR A 54 -13.79 13.80 4.22
C THR A 54 -12.85 13.10 5.20
N ILE A 55 -12.45 13.75 6.29
CA ILE A 55 -11.61 13.12 7.32
C ILE A 55 -12.36 11.99 8.02
N ASN A 56 -13.64 12.18 8.33
CA ASN A 56 -14.45 11.18 9.00
C ASN A 56 -14.70 9.97 8.11
N GLU A 57 -14.94 10.18 6.81
CA GLU A 57 -15.02 9.12 5.81
C GLU A 57 -13.72 8.30 5.81
N GLY A 58 -12.56 8.95 5.75
CA GLY A 58 -11.27 8.24 5.79
C GLY A 58 -11.05 7.41 7.05
N ILE A 59 -11.40 7.94 8.24
CA ILE A 59 -11.28 7.19 9.51
C ILE A 59 -12.24 5.99 9.53
N ASN A 60 -13.45 6.14 8.97
CA ASN A 60 -14.41 5.04 8.91
C ASN A 60 -13.99 3.95 7.92
N GLU A 61 -13.33 4.29 6.81
CA GLU A 61 -12.77 3.27 5.90
C GLU A 61 -11.66 2.46 6.58
N LEU A 62 -10.78 3.11 7.36
CA LEU A 62 -9.77 2.40 8.14
C LEU A 62 -10.41 1.39 9.11
N ALA A 63 -11.52 1.76 9.77
CA ALA A 63 -12.21 0.89 10.71
C ALA A 63 -12.80 -0.38 10.06
N LYS A 64 -13.09 -0.37 8.75
CA LYS A 64 -13.61 -1.55 8.04
C LYS A 64 -12.56 -2.63 7.77
N ILE A 65 -11.31 -2.22 7.56
CA ILE A 65 -10.22 -3.13 7.17
C ILE A 65 -9.32 -3.51 8.35
N VAL A 66 -9.29 -2.70 9.41
CA VAL A 66 -8.49 -2.95 10.60
C VAL A 66 -9.33 -3.77 11.60
N PRO A 67 -8.92 -4.99 11.97
CA PRO A 67 -9.66 -5.84 12.88
C PRO A 67 -9.61 -5.33 14.32
N GLY A 68 -10.71 -5.52 15.05
CA GLY A 68 -10.83 -5.13 16.45
C GLY A 68 -10.93 -3.61 16.66
N CYS A 69 -11.34 -2.86 15.63
CA CYS A 69 -11.62 -1.44 15.77
C CYS A 69 -12.92 -1.19 16.54
N GLU A 70 -12.85 -0.30 17.52
CA GLU A 70 -14.04 0.26 18.19
C GLU A 70 -14.56 1.50 17.45
N LYS A 71 -15.61 2.14 17.97
CA LYS A 71 -16.22 3.36 17.37
C LYS A 71 -15.44 4.66 17.63
N ASN A 72 -14.38 4.63 18.41
CA ASN A 72 -13.61 5.82 18.77
C ASN A 72 -12.52 6.11 17.73
N LYS A 73 -12.47 7.34 17.19
CA LYS A 73 -11.48 7.77 16.20
C LYS A 73 -10.03 7.57 16.69
N GLY A 74 -9.75 7.86 17.96
CA GLY A 74 -8.41 7.69 18.53
C GLY A 74 -7.99 6.22 18.57
N SER A 75 -8.89 5.33 18.98
CA SER A 75 -8.59 3.89 19.03
C SER A 75 -8.48 3.28 17.63
N ILE A 76 -9.30 3.71 16.66
CA ILE A 76 -9.16 3.31 15.25
C ILE A 76 -7.77 3.67 14.71
N LEU A 77 -7.29 4.90 14.94
CA LEU A 77 -5.97 5.33 14.48
C LEU A 77 -4.84 4.54 15.15
N GLN A 78 -4.90 4.35 16.47
CA GLN A 78 -3.90 3.58 17.20
C GLN A 78 -3.88 2.11 16.75
N ARG A 79 -5.06 1.52 16.55
CA ARG A 79 -5.18 0.13 16.10
C ARG A 79 -4.69 -0.04 14.66
N ALA A 80 -4.95 0.93 13.79
CA ALA A 80 -4.43 0.93 12.42
C ALA A 80 -2.89 0.90 12.41
N VAL A 81 -2.24 1.72 13.24
CA VAL A 81 -0.77 1.73 13.37
C VAL A 81 -0.27 0.37 13.85
N GLN A 82 -0.86 -0.20 14.90
CA GLN A 82 -0.48 -1.52 15.41
C GLN A 82 -0.65 -2.61 14.35
N PHE A 83 -1.76 -2.59 13.62
CA PHE A 83 -2.06 -3.59 12.61
C PHE A 83 -1.10 -3.51 11.41
N ILE A 84 -0.75 -2.30 10.97
CA ILE A 84 0.27 -2.12 9.91
C ILE A 84 1.62 -2.68 10.37
N THR A 85 2.05 -2.39 11.61
CA THR A 85 3.30 -2.94 12.16
C THR A 85 3.27 -4.47 12.18
N GLN A 86 2.16 -5.05 12.65
CA GLN A 86 1.97 -6.50 12.67
C GLN A 86 2.00 -7.10 11.26
N LEU A 87 1.35 -6.47 10.27
CA LEU A 87 1.37 -6.94 8.89
C LEU A 87 2.79 -6.95 8.32
N LYS A 88 3.59 -5.91 8.60
CA LYS A 88 5.00 -5.86 8.18
C LYS A 88 5.86 -6.94 8.83
N GLU A 89 5.64 -7.21 10.11
CA GLU A 89 6.33 -8.27 10.83
C GLU A 89 5.94 -9.66 10.28
N ASN A 90 4.65 -9.90 10.07
CA ASN A 90 4.13 -11.11 9.47
C ASN A 90 4.68 -11.33 8.05
N GLU A 91 4.80 -10.27 7.25
CA GLU A 91 5.40 -10.33 5.91
C GLU A 91 6.86 -10.80 5.99
N SER A 92 7.66 -10.22 6.91
CA SER A 92 9.04 -10.65 7.14
C SER A 92 9.13 -12.13 7.52
N GLN A 93 8.32 -12.56 8.50
CA GLN A 93 8.30 -13.95 8.95
C GLN A 93 7.86 -14.91 7.85
N ASN A 94 6.88 -14.52 7.02
CA ASN A 94 6.42 -15.34 5.90
C ASN A 94 7.52 -15.50 4.83
N ILE A 95 8.28 -14.43 4.54
CA ILE A 95 9.41 -14.48 3.61
C ILE A 95 10.48 -15.44 4.15
N GLU A 96 10.83 -15.33 5.42
CA GLU A 96 11.82 -16.21 6.06
C GLU A 96 11.38 -17.67 6.03
N LYS A 97 10.13 -17.94 6.42
CA LYS A 97 9.53 -19.28 6.38
C LYS A 97 9.56 -19.87 4.97
N TRP A 98 9.09 -19.12 3.97
CA TRP A 98 9.06 -19.58 2.60
C TRP A 98 10.47 -19.82 2.05
N THR A 99 11.43 -18.97 2.40
CA THR A 99 12.83 -19.15 2.00
C THR A 99 13.41 -20.44 2.58
N LEU A 100 13.14 -20.73 3.85
CA LEU A 100 13.58 -21.97 4.49
C LEU A 100 12.93 -23.21 3.86
N GLU A 101 11.61 -23.19 3.68
CA GLU A 101 10.87 -24.29 3.05
C GLU A 101 11.38 -24.58 1.62
N LYS A 102 11.67 -23.51 0.86
CA LYS A 102 12.26 -23.62 -0.47
C LYS A 102 13.63 -24.31 -0.42
N LEU A 103 14.54 -23.86 0.44
CA LEU A 103 15.89 -24.43 0.55
C LEU A 103 15.85 -25.91 0.96
N LEU A 104 15.01 -26.27 1.92
CA LEU A 104 14.84 -27.66 2.37
C LEU A 104 14.28 -28.55 1.25
N THR A 105 13.32 -28.04 0.49
CA THR A 105 12.73 -28.77 -0.65
C THR A 105 13.74 -28.93 -1.78
N GLU A 106 14.51 -27.89 -2.10
CA GLU A 106 15.59 -27.96 -3.09
C GLU A 106 16.67 -28.97 -2.68
N GLN A 107 17.05 -29.00 -1.40
CA GLN A 107 17.97 -30.01 -0.88
C GLN A 107 17.41 -31.43 -1.05
N ALA A 108 16.16 -31.67 -0.64
CA ALA A 108 15.51 -32.98 -0.78
C ALA A 108 15.40 -33.43 -2.26
N ILE A 109 15.11 -32.49 -3.17
CA ILE A 109 15.09 -32.76 -4.62
C ILE A 109 16.48 -33.18 -5.11
N ASN A 110 17.54 -32.49 -4.68
CA ASN A 110 18.91 -32.81 -5.08
C ASN A 110 19.35 -34.18 -4.56
N GLU A 111 19.01 -34.52 -3.32
CA GLU A 111 19.30 -35.82 -2.71
C GLU A 111 18.55 -36.94 -3.46
N LEU A 112 17.26 -36.75 -3.74
CA LEU A 112 16.46 -37.73 -4.46
C LEU A 112 16.95 -37.92 -5.90
N SER A 113 17.28 -36.83 -6.60
CA SER A 113 17.83 -36.88 -7.96
C SER A 113 19.16 -37.64 -8.00
N SER A 114 20.04 -37.39 -7.02
CA SER A 114 21.31 -38.11 -6.90
C SER A 114 21.10 -39.61 -6.63
N SER A 115 20.10 -39.96 -5.81
CA SER A 115 19.75 -41.36 -5.55
C SER A 115 19.20 -42.06 -6.80
N VAL A 116 18.39 -41.37 -7.59
CA VAL A 116 17.85 -41.89 -8.86
C VAL A 116 18.99 -42.14 -9.85
N ASP A 117 19.91 -41.20 -10.01
CA ASP A 117 21.05 -41.36 -10.92
C ASP A 117 21.95 -42.51 -10.51
N LYS A 118 22.21 -42.66 -9.21
CA LYS A 118 22.96 -43.80 -8.67
C LYS A 118 22.29 -45.13 -9.01
N HIS A 119 20.99 -45.26 -8.76
CA HIS A 119 20.26 -46.50 -9.06
C HIS A 119 20.19 -46.78 -10.55
N ARG A 120 20.07 -45.76 -11.40
CA ARG A 120 20.16 -45.92 -12.86
C ARG A 120 21.52 -46.50 -13.25
N GLN A 121 22.62 -45.98 -12.72
CA GLN A 121 23.97 -46.48 -12.99
C GLN A 121 24.15 -47.93 -12.51
N GLU A 122 23.66 -48.26 -11.31
CA GLU A 122 23.72 -49.63 -10.77
C GLU A 122 22.93 -50.62 -11.64
N CYS A 123 21.73 -50.24 -12.08
CA CYS A 123 20.91 -51.03 -13.00
C CYS A 123 21.63 -51.26 -14.33
N THR A 124 22.20 -50.21 -14.94
CA THR A 124 22.96 -50.32 -16.19
C THR A 124 24.13 -51.28 -16.02
N ARG A 125 24.92 -51.13 -14.95
CA ARG A 125 26.06 -52.02 -14.67
C ARG A 125 25.63 -53.48 -14.49
N ALA A 126 24.56 -53.72 -13.74
CA ALA A 126 24.03 -55.07 -13.53
C ALA A 126 23.54 -55.71 -14.84
N TRP A 127 22.90 -54.93 -15.72
CA TRP A 127 22.51 -55.36 -17.06
C TRP A 127 23.71 -55.76 -17.92
N GLU A 128 24.74 -54.90 -17.97
CA GLU A 128 25.99 -55.18 -18.71
C GLU A 128 26.71 -56.43 -18.18
N GLU A 129 26.70 -56.66 -16.87
CA GLU A 129 27.27 -57.87 -16.27
C GLU A 129 26.52 -59.13 -16.70
N VAL A 130 25.18 -59.12 -16.66
CA VAL A 130 24.36 -60.25 -17.12
C VAL A 130 24.59 -60.54 -18.60
N GLU A 131 24.74 -59.50 -19.42
CA GLU A 131 24.96 -59.63 -20.86
C GLU A 131 26.29 -60.31 -21.21
N LYS A 132 27.33 -60.16 -20.38
CA LYS A 132 28.62 -60.85 -20.56
C LYS A 132 28.56 -62.36 -20.42
N TRP A 133 27.52 -62.89 -19.78
CA TRP A 133 27.35 -64.33 -19.52
C TRP A 133 26.27 -64.98 -20.41
N LYS A 134 25.73 -64.23 -21.38
CA LYS A 134 24.86 -64.76 -22.44
C LYS A 134 25.68 -65.21 -23.64
#